data_AF-A0A1G6CD81-F1
#
_entry.id   AF-A0A1G6CD81-F1
#
_cell.length_a   1.000
_cell.length_b   1.000
_cell.length_c   1.000
_cell.angle_alpha   90.00
_cell.angle_beta   90.00
_cell.angle_gamma   90.00
#
_symmetry.space_group_name_H-M   'P 1'
#
loop_
_entity.id
_entity.type
_entity.pdbx_description
1 polymer ?
#
loop_
_entity_poly.entity_id
_entity_poly.type
_entity_poly.pdbx_seq_one_letter_code
_entity_poly.pdbx_strand_id
1 'polypeptide(L)' 'MAVGEIIRCCTLEEVFRKAFELNREGIKTEFVSANTLRVVGFV' A
#
# COMPACT_ATOMS: atom_id res chain seq x y z
N MET A 1 4.86 7.44 6.87
CA MET A 1 5.10 6.93 5.51
C MET A 1 5.53 8.08 4.62
N ALA A 2 6.36 7.82 3.62
CA ALA A 2 6.75 8.80 2.61
C ALA A 2 6.29 8.37 1.20
N VAL A 3 6.09 9.32 0.29
CA VAL A 3 5.85 8.99 -1.12
C VAL A 3 7.07 8.25 -1.68
N GLY A 4 6.84 7.15 -2.39
CA GLY A 4 7.86 6.25 -2.91
C GLY A 4 8.23 5.10 -1.98
N GLU A 5 7.73 5.08 -0.75
CA GLU A 5 7.96 3.98 0.19
C GLU A 5 7.35 2.68 -0.31
N ILE A 6 8.10 1.58 -0.21
CA ILE A 6 7.71 0.24 -0.65
C ILE A 6 7.27 -0.59 0.56
N ILE A 7 6.04 -1.06 0.52
CA ILE A 7 5.42 -1.89 1.54
C ILE A 7 5.36 -3.31 1.01
N ARG A 8 6.08 -4.23 1.66
CA ARG A 8 6.07 -5.66 1.33
C ARG A 8 5.13 -6.40 2.27
N CYS A 9 4.26 -7.23 1.72
CA CYS A 9 3.35 -8.11 2.41
C CYS A 9 3.75 -9.57 2.18
N CYS A 10 3.26 -10.48 3.02
CA CYS A 10 3.56 -11.91 2.89
C CYS A 10 2.61 -12.61 1.92
N THR A 11 1.36 -12.12 1.80
CA THR A 11 0.33 -12.67 0.92
C THR A 11 -0.41 -11.58 0.13
N LEU A 12 -1.12 -11.98 -0.93
CA LEU A 12 -1.98 -11.07 -1.68
C LEU A 12 -3.15 -10.55 -0.84
N GLU A 13 -3.71 -11.39 0.05
CA GLU A 13 -4.79 -10.98 0.95
C GLU A 13 -4.34 -9.84 1.88
N GLU A 14 -3.14 -9.95 2.44
CA GLU A 14 -2.56 -8.89 3.27
C GLU A 14 -2.36 -7.60 2.48
N VAL A 15 -1.96 -7.67 1.21
CA VAL A 15 -1.87 -6.49 0.34
C VAL A 15 -3.21 -5.78 0.25
N PHE A 16 -4.28 -6.51 -0.05
CA PHE A 16 -5.60 -5.90 -0.20
C PHE A 16 -6.08 -5.28 1.12
N ARG A 17 -5.91 -5.99 2.23
CA ARG A 17 -6.30 -5.48 3.56
C ARG A 17 -5.51 -4.21 3.91
N LYS A 18 -4.19 -4.23 3.71
CA LYS A 18 -3.31 -3.10 4.01
C LYS A 18 -3.59 -1.90 3.10
N ALA A 19 -3.80 -2.13 1.81
CA ALA A 19 -4.17 -1.07 0.88
C ALA A 19 -5.49 -0.39 1.32
N PHE A 20 -6.46 -1.17 1.81
CA PHE A 20 -7.73 -0.64 2.30
C PHE A 20 -7.59 0.15 3.60
N GLU A 21 -6.83 -0.36 4.56
CA GLU A 21 -6.48 0.34 5.80
C GLU A 21 -5.80 1.68 5.51
N LEU A 22 -4.76 1.67 4.66
CA LEU A 22 -4.02 2.86 4.26
C LEU A 22 -4.92 3.87 3.54
N ASN A 23 -5.83 3.41 2.67
CA ASN A 23 -6.78 4.31 2.00
C ASN A 23 -7.72 5.00 3.00
N ARG A 24 -8.16 4.29 4.06
CA ARG A 24 -8.99 4.88 5.14
C ARG A 24 -8.22 5.90 5.98
N GLU A 25 -6.91 5.74 6.11
CA GLU A 25 -6.01 6.71 6.75
C GLU A 25 -5.63 7.88 5.84
N GLY A 26 -6.16 7.93 4.60
CA GLY A 26 -5.84 8.98 3.62
C GLY A 26 -4.56 8.71 2.83
N ILE A 27 -3.90 7.57 3.02
CA ILE A 27 -2.66 7.21 2.33
C ILE A 27 -3.02 6.49 1.02
N LYS A 28 -2.58 7.06 -0.10
CA LYS A 28 -2.77 6.46 -1.44
C LYS A 28 -1.60 5.55 -1.75
N THR A 29 -1.94 4.32 -2.13
CA THR A 29 -0.97 3.29 -2.53
C THR A 29 -1.33 2.73 -3.90
N GLU A 30 -0.33 2.25 -4.62
CA GLU A 30 -0.48 1.49 -5.86
C GLU A 30 0.16 0.11 -5.72
N PHE A 31 -0.37 -0.86 -6.46
CA PHE A 31 0.23 -2.19 -6.54
C PHE A 31 1.36 -2.18 -7.57
N VAL A 32 2.58 -2.54 -7.16
CA VAL A 32 3.76 -2.50 -8.05
C VAL A 32 4.18 -3.89 -8.50
N SER A 33 4.14 -4.87 -7.60
CA SER A 33 4.46 -6.27 -7.93
C SER A 33 3.91 -7.21 -6.86
N ALA A 34 4.00 -8.53 -7.08
CA ALA A 34 3.53 -9.56 -6.16
C ALA A 34 3.78 -9.20 -4.69
N ASN A 35 2.68 -9.16 -3.93
CA ASN A 35 2.63 -8.81 -2.51
C ASN A 35 3.24 -7.43 -2.14
N THR A 36 3.30 -6.47 -3.06
CA THR A 36 4.02 -5.21 -2.85
C THR A 36 3.16 -3.99 -3.22
N LEU A 37 3.07 -3.04 -2.29
CA LEU A 37 2.45 -1.73 -2.48
C LEU A 37 3.53 -0.64 -2.49
N ARG A 38 3.29 0.44 -3.25
CA ARG A 38 4.07 1.68 -3.18
C ARG A 38 3.18 2.82 -2.77
N VAL A 39 3.64 3.65 -1.84
CA VAL A 39 2.96 4.88 -1.46
C VAL A 39 3.12 5.90 -2.59
N VAL A 40 2.01 6.42 -3.11
CA VAL A 40 1.99 7.38 -4.23
C VAL A 40 1.51 8.77 -3.82
N GLY A 41 0.90 8.90 -2.64
CA GLY A 41 0.43 10.20 -2.17
C GLY A 41 -0.40 10.10 -0.89
N PHE A 42 -0.92 11.24 -0.49
CA PHE A 42 -1.78 11.43 0.67
C PHE A 42 -2.98 12.29 0.24
N VAL A 43 -4.14 12.03 0.83
CA VAL A 43 -5.38 12.83 0.69
C VAL A 43 -5.54 13.73 1.89
#